data_AF-A0AAP3YJH1-F1
#
_entry.id   AF-A0AAP3YJH1-F1
#
_cell.length_a   1.000
_cell.length_b   1.000
_cell.length_c   1.000
_cell.angle_alpha   90.00
_cell.angle_beta   90.00
_cell.angle_gamma   90.00
#
_symmetry.space_group_name_H-M   'P 1'
#
loop_
_entity.id
_entity.type
_entity.pdbx_description
1 polymer ?
#
loop_
_entity_poly.entity_id
_entity_poly.type
_entity_poly.pdbx_seq_one_letter_code
_entity_poly.pdbx_strand_id
1 'polypeptide(L)'
;MSDYRRYYIKGGTWFFTVNLQNRRNQLLTTQFQTLRNAIIKVKRDRPFEINAWVVLPEHMHCIWTLPEGDDDFSSRWREIKKQFIHACGLKNIWQPRFWE
;
A
#
# COMPACT_ATOMS: atom_id res chain seq x y z
N MET A 1 -14.14 -2.78 17.44
CA MET A 1 -13.05 -1.81 17.18
C MET A 1 -11.74 -2.59 17.14
N SER A 2 -10.70 -2.14 16.44
CA SER A 2 -9.38 -2.80 16.52
C SER A 2 -8.55 -2.13 17.61
N ASP A 3 -7.98 -2.91 18.53
CA ASP A 3 -7.08 -2.41 19.59
C ASP A 3 -5.60 -2.44 19.18
N TYR A 4 -5.34 -2.76 17.91
CA TYR A 4 -4.01 -2.80 17.34
C TYR A 4 -3.37 -1.40 17.29
N ARG A 5 -2.15 -1.30 17.81
CA ARG A 5 -1.30 -0.10 17.75
C ARG A 5 -0.20 -0.33 16.72
N ARG A 6 -0.06 0.60 15.78
CA ARG A 6 1.02 0.63 14.79
C ARG A 6 2.39 0.64 15.47
N TYR A 7 3.32 -0.15 14.94
CA TYR A 7 4.66 -0.26 15.50
C TYR A 7 5.63 0.60 14.70
N TYR A 8 5.86 1.83 15.20
CA TYR A 8 6.74 2.80 14.56
C TYR A 8 8.17 2.70 15.08
N ILE A 9 9.11 2.37 14.20
CA ILE A 9 10.55 2.41 14.43
C ILE A 9 11.22 3.00 13.20
N LYS A 10 12.07 4.00 13.40
CA LYS A 10 12.81 4.65 12.31
C LYS A 10 13.73 3.67 11.58
N GLY A 11 13.68 3.65 10.26
CA GLY A 11 14.46 2.74 9.43
C GLY A 11 14.02 1.27 9.52
N GLY A 12 12.84 1.00 10.10
CA GLY A 12 12.34 -0.36 10.27
C GLY A 12 12.01 -1.07 8.95
N THR A 13 11.78 -2.38 9.08
CA THR A 13 11.28 -3.23 8.01
C THR A 13 9.96 -3.86 8.44
N TRP A 14 8.97 -3.83 7.55
CA TRP A 14 7.62 -4.33 7.86
C TRP A 14 7.05 -5.14 6.72
N PHE A 15 6.24 -6.14 7.09
CA PHE A 15 5.32 -6.82 6.18
C PHE A 15 3.98 -6.09 6.17
N PHE A 16 3.30 -6.06 5.03
CA PHE A 16 1.97 -5.47 4.93
C PHE A 16 1.01 -6.39 4.19
N THR A 17 -0.25 -6.38 4.61
CA THR A 17 -1.36 -6.90 3.80
C THR A 17 -2.37 -5.79 3.52
N VAL A 18 -2.67 -5.59 2.23
CA VAL A 18 -3.63 -4.60 1.75
C VAL A 18 -4.68 -5.26 0.88
N ASN A 19 -5.95 -5.10 1.26
CA ASN A 19 -7.08 -5.74 0.57
C ASN A 19 -8.02 -4.71 -0.07
N LEU A 20 -8.61 -5.09 -1.19
CA LEU A 20 -9.86 -4.50 -1.67
C LEU A 20 -11.02 -4.94 -0.77
N GLN A 21 -12.10 -4.16 -0.75
CA GLN A 21 -13.34 -4.51 -0.02
C GLN A 21 -14.03 -5.71 -0.67
N ASN A 22 -14.10 -5.74 -2.00
CA ASN A 22 -14.72 -6.83 -2.74
C ASN A 22 -13.70 -7.94 -3.02
N ARG A 23 -13.90 -9.10 -2.36
CA ARG A 23 -13.03 -10.28 -2.45
C ARG A 23 -13.13 -11.06 -3.76
N ARG A 24 -14.07 -10.72 -4.64
CA ARG A 24 -14.22 -11.32 -5.98
C ARG A 24 -13.71 -10.43 -7.11
N ASN A 25 -13.15 -9.26 -6.77
CA ASN A 25 -12.69 -8.30 -7.75
C ASN A 25 -11.33 -8.71 -8.34
N GLN A 26 -11.05 -8.37 -9.60
CA GLN A 26 -9.73 -8.58 -10.20
C GLN A 26 -8.99 -7.26 -10.48
N LEU A 27 -9.49 -6.16 -9.93
CA LEU A 27 -9.06 -4.80 -10.24
C LEU A 27 -7.55 -4.56 -10.11
N LEU A 28 -6.85 -5.15 -9.13
CA LEU A 28 -5.43 -4.88 -8.93
C LEU A 28 -4.56 -5.50 -10.03
N THR A 29 -4.96 -6.65 -10.58
CA THR A 29 -4.27 -7.29 -11.70
C THR A 29 -4.74 -6.73 -13.03
N THR A 30 -6.04 -6.45 -13.20
CA THR A 30 -6.57 -5.79 -14.40
C THR A 30 -5.98 -4.40 -14.61
N GLN A 31 -5.87 -3.59 -13.55
CA GLN A 31 -5.31 -2.24 -13.58
C GLN A 31 -3.88 -2.20 -13.02
N PHE A 32 -3.09 -3.26 -13.26
CA PHE A 32 -1.74 -3.38 -12.70
C PHE A 32 -0.84 -2.20 -13.06
N GLN A 33 -0.93 -1.69 -14.28
CA GLN A 33 -0.11 -0.53 -14.70
C GLN A 33 -0.46 0.73 -13.90
N THR A 34 -1.75 0.95 -13.63
CA THR A 34 -2.19 2.07 -12.79
C THR A 34 -1.69 1.93 -11.36
N LEU A 35 -1.73 0.73 -10.80
CA LEU A 35 -1.18 0.43 -9.47
C LEU A 35 0.34 0.67 -9.44
N ARG A 36 1.06 0.14 -10.42
CA ARG A 36 2.51 0.33 -10.56
C ARG A 36 2.89 1.81 -10.63
N ASN A 37 2.16 2.60 -11.42
CA ASN A 37 2.41 4.03 -11.55
C ASN A 37 2.15 4.80 -10.23
N ALA A 38 1.10 4.44 -9.50
CA ALA A 38 0.82 5.02 -8.19
C ALA A 38 1.96 4.71 -7.19
N ILE A 39 2.47 3.48 -7.18
CA ILE A 39 3.60 3.06 -6.35
C ILE A 39 4.87 3.83 -6.72
N ILE A 40 5.21 3.89 -8.01
CA ILE A 40 6.40 4.60 -8.51
C ILE A 40 6.36 6.09 -8.11
N LYS A 41 5.20 6.74 -8.31
CA LYS A 41 5.04 8.15 -7.97
C LYS A 41 5.23 8.39 -6.47
N VAL A 42 4.62 7.57 -5.61
CA VAL A 42 4.80 7.71 -4.16
C VAL A 42 6.22 7.38 -3.73
N LYS A 43 6.85 6.34 -4.30
CA LYS A 43 8.24 5.97 -3.99
C LYS A 43 9.23 7.09 -4.35
N ARG A 44 8.98 7.83 -5.44
CA ARG A 44 9.79 8.99 -5.83
C ARG A 44 9.65 10.13 -4.81
N ASP A 45 8.43 10.44 -4.40
CA ASP A 45 8.15 11.59 -3.54
C ASP A 45 8.45 11.26 -2.05
N ARG A 46 8.42 9.98 -1.66
CA ARG A 46 8.66 9.46 -0.29
C ARG A 46 9.46 8.15 -0.38
N PRO A 47 10.80 8.19 -0.46
CA PRO A 47 11.62 7.00 -0.67
C PRO A 47 11.37 5.88 0.34
N PHE A 48 11.37 4.64 -0.15
CA PHE A 48 11.42 3.40 0.64
C PHE A 48 12.00 2.29 -0.25
N GLU A 49 12.52 1.25 0.37
CA GLU A 49 12.98 0.04 -0.31
C GLU A 49 11.83 -0.97 -0.40
N ILE A 50 11.68 -1.61 -1.56
CA ILE A 50 10.73 -2.71 -1.75
C ILE A 50 11.55 -3.99 -1.67
N ASN A 51 11.54 -4.65 -0.51
CA ASN A 51 12.22 -5.93 -0.33
C ASN A 51 11.48 -7.04 -1.09
N ALA A 52 10.14 -7.03 -1.04
CA ALA A 52 9.28 -7.96 -1.76
C ALA A 52 7.90 -7.35 -2.00
N TRP A 53 7.21 -7.76 -3.08
CA TRP A 53 5.83 -7.38 -3.34
C TRP A 53 5.15 -8.40 -4.27
N VAL A 54 4.00 -8.92 -3.86
CA VAL A 54 3.10 -9.71 -4.70
C VAL A 54 1.74 -9.02 -4.81
N VAL A 55 1.19 -8.96 -6.02
CA VAL A 55 -0.13 -8.41 -6.31
C VAL A 55 -1.03 -9.55 -6.77
N LEU A 56 -2.08 -9.80 -6.00
CA LEU A 56 -3.19 -10.69 -6.32
C LEU A 56 -4.37 -9.85 -6.84
N PRO A 57 -5.40 -10.47 -7.46
CA PRO A 57 -6.46 -9.71 -8.14
C PRO A 57 -7.21 -8.73 -7.22
N GLU A 58 -7.42 -9.10 -5.95
CA GLU A 58 -8.14 -8.31 -4.94
C GLU A 58 -7.31 -7.90 -3.71
N HIS A 59 -6.05 -8.29 -3.61
CA HIS A 59 -5.19 -7.92 -2.48
C HIS A 59 -3.71 -7.99 -2.83
N MET A 60 -2.86 -7.53 -1.92
CA MET A 60 -1.41 -7.58 -2.09
C MET A 60 -0.69 -7.75 -0.76
N HIS A 61 0.47 -8.37 -0.85
CA HIS A 61 1.42 -8.49 0.25
C HIS A 61 2.75 -7.87 -0.17
N CYS A 62 3.40 -7.17 0.75
CA CYS A 62 4.71 -6.60 0.47
C CYS A 62 5.53 -6.41 1.74
N ILE A 63 6.83 -6.26 1.55
CA ILE A 63 7.79 -6.00 2.61
C ILE A 63 8.56 -4.75 2.21
N TRP A 64 8.57 -3.74 3.09
CA TRP A 64 9.31 -2.49 2.86
C TRP A 64 10.33 -2.24 3.95
N THR A 65 11.44 -1.60 3.60
CA THR A 65 12.36 -0.95 4.55
C THR A 65 12.26 0.55 4.34
N LEU A 66 12.09 1.31 5.42
CA LEU A 66 12.08 2.77 5.35
C LEU A 66 13.50 3.34 5.47
N PRO A 67 13.72 4.57 4.97
CA PRO A 67 14.99 5.27 5.19
C PRO A 67 15.30 5.44 6.67
N GLU A 68 16.59 5.56 6.99
CA GLU A 68 17.01 5.93 8.34
C GLU A 68 16.33 7.24 8.78
N GLY A 69 15.84 7.26 10.02
CA GLY A 69 15.11 8.41 10.55
C GLY A 69 13.62 8.46 10.22
N ASP A 70 13.11 7.60 9.33
CA ASP A 70 11.73 7.59 8.85
C ASP A 70 10.96 6.34 9.35
N ASP A 71 9.76 6.56 9.88
CA ASP A 71 8.83 5.53 10.34
C ASP A 71 7.43 5.66 9.67
N ASP A 72 7.25 6.58 8.73
CA ASP A 72 5.95 6.96 8.17
C ASP A 72 5.55 6.10 6.96
N PHE A 73 5.39 4.80 7.16
CA PHE A 73 4.75 3.93 6.18
C PHE A 73 3.25 4.24 6.01
N SER A 74 2.63 4.85 7.03
CA SER A 74 1.21 5.23 7.03
C SER A 74 0.85 6.21 5.93
N SER A 75 1.61 7.30 5.77
CA SER A 75 1.36 8.29 4.72
C SER A 75 1.66 7.73 3.34
N ARG A 76 2.69 6.88 3.20
CA ARG A 76 2.99 6.19 1.93
C ARG A 76 1.82 5.34 1.47
N TRP A 77 1.26 4.52 2.37
CA TRP A 77 0.07 3.73 2.07
C TRP A 77 -1.15 4.57 1.72
N ARG A 78 -1.37 5.67 2.45
CA ARG A 78 -2.47 6.60 2.17
C ARG A 78 -2.37 7.16 0.75
N GLU A 79 -1.20 7.64 0.35
CA GLU A 79 -1.02 8.23 -0.97
C GLU A 79 -1.07 7.20 -2.10
N ILE A 80 -0.53 5.99 -1.92
CA ILE A 80 -0.65 4.91 -2.93
C ILE A 80 -2.12 4.59 -3.19
N LYS A 81 -2.89 4.39 -2.12
CA LYS A 81 -4.33 4.08 -2.20
C LYS A 81 -5.12 5.20 -2.86
N LYS A 82 -4.81 6.46 -2.50
CA LYS A 82 -5.44 7.67 -3.05
C LYS A 82 -5.15 7.83 -4.54
N GLN A 83 -3.90 7.70 -4.96
CA GLN A 83 -3.51 7.85 -6.36
C GLN A 83 -4.14 6.77 -7.24
N PHE A 84 -4.16 5.51 -6.78
CA PHE A 84 -4.80 4.43 -7.52
C PHE A 84 -6.31 4.67 -7.70
N ILE A 85 -7.02 5.06 -6.64
CA ILE A 85 -8.45 5.41 -6.70
C ILE A 85 -8.70 6.53 -7.70
N HIS A 86 -7.91 7.60 -7.61
CA HIS A 86 -8.06 8.76 -8.48
C HIS A 86 -7.85 8.39 -9.95
N ALA A 87 -6.80 7.64 -10.26
CA ALA A 87 -6.48 7.24 -11.63
C ALA A 87 -7.51 6.24 -12.21
N CYS A 88 -8.13 5.40 -11.38
CA CYS A 88 -9.18 4.49 -11.81
C CYS A 88 -10.59 5.14 -11.86
N GLY A 89 -10.77 6.36 -11.34
CA GLY A 89 -12.10 6.99 -11.24
C GLY A 89 -13.07 6.27 -10.31
N LEU A 90 -12.56 5.45 -9.38
CA LEU A 90 -13.37 4.64 -8.46
C LEU A 90 -13.53 5.33 -7.11
N LYS A 91 -14.38 4.80 -6.23
CA LYS A 91 -14.52 5.25 -4.84
C LYS A 91 -14.68 4.04 -3.92
N ASN A 92 -14.20 4.17 -2.69
CA ASN A 92 -14.40 3.18 -1.61
C ASN A 92 -14.01 1.72 -1.94
N ILE A 93 -12.96 1.51 -2.74
CA ILE A 93 -12.55 0.16 -3.15
C ILE A 93 -11.65 -0.55 -2.13
N TRP A 94 -10.96 0.19 -1.26
CA TRP A 94 -10.00 -0.37 -0.29
C TRP A 94 -10.69 -0.77 1.00
N GLN A 95 -10.32 -1.91 1.56
CA GLN A 95 -10.57 -2.17 2.97
C GLN A 95 -9.91 -1.05 3.80
N PRO A 96 -10.61 -0.47 4.80
CA PRO A 96 -10.03 0.54 5.66
C PRO A 96 -8.75 0.04 6.34
N ARG A 97 -7.75 0.91 6.48
CA ARG A 97 -6.43 0.60 7.04
C ARG A 97 -5.73 -0.55 6.27
N PHE A 98 -4.79 -1.23 6.90
CA PHE A 98 -4.01 -2.33 6.35
C PHE A 98 -3.39 -3.11 7.51
N TRP A 99 -3.04 -4.37 7.30
CA TRP A 99 -2.19 -5.09 8.25
C TRP A 99 -0.75 -4.62 8.08
N GLU A 100 -0.06 -4.41 9.20
CA GLU A 100 1.39 -4.24 9.32
C GLU A 100 1.88 -5.30 10.31
#